data_AF-A0A7C7EYZ6-F1
#
_entry.id   AF-A0A7C7EYZ6-F1
#
_cell.length_a   1.000
_cell.length_b   1.000
_cell.length_c   1.000
_cell.angle_alpha   90.00
_cell.angle_beta   90.00
_cell.angle_gamma   90.00
#
_symmetry.space_group_name_H-M   'P 1'
#
loop_
_entity.id
_entity.type
_entity.pdbx_description
1 polymer ?
#
loop_
_entity_poly.entity_id
_entity_poly.type
_entity_poly.pdbx_seq_one_letter_code
_entity_poly.pdbx_strand_id
1 'polypeptide(L)'
;MDKEKNTGETPEQNTPVPPDEKETPDLSHEQLEKLIQRYREAGGSEGGKIKTARVRIKRPSWKQLLLSLLVSYLVDLFLTVALSGYLGFAEHDWLSIVLFSLIFTTTEALLRMVVIRFVTKLFMMSFGMISIPITILSFVFATLVTPGLVIESTGRLILFFIIFMIIRLLFRIFMMRKSIINQLRGTKND
;
A
#
# COMPACT_ATOMS: atom_id res chain seq x y z
N MET A 1 -33.74 -79.67 18.67
CA MET A 1 -33.27 -78.35 19.12
C MET A 1 -31.89 -78.21 18.53
N ASP A 2 -31.70 -77.45 17.45
CA ASP A 2 -30.36 -77.08 17.00
C ASP A 2 -30.45 -75.75 16.22
N LYS A 3 -29.73 -74.74 16.72
CA LYS A 3 -29.47 -73.47 16.07
C LYS A 3 -27.96 -73.42 15.83
N GLU A 4 -27.51 -73.22 14.59
CA GLU A 4 -26.29 -72.44 14.31
C GLU A 4 -26.05 -72.18 12.82
N LYS A 5 -25.26 -71.12 12.59
CA LYS A 5 -24.60 -70.60 11.38
C LYS A 5 -25.37 -69.66 10.44
N ASN A 6 -24.94 -68.41 10.50
CA ASN A 6 -25.21 -67.34 9.53
C ASN A 6 -23.88 -67.01 8.80
N THR A 7 -23.91 -66.90 7.48
CA THR A 7 -22.76 -66.59 6.60
C THR A 7 -23.22 -65.66 5.47
N GLY A 8 -22.45 -64.59 5.19
CA GLY A 8 -22.43 -63.80 3.93
C GLY A 8 -23.62 -62.84 3.72
N GLU A 9 -23.53 -61.66 3.08
CA GLU A 9 -22.53 -60.99 2.23
C GLU A 9 -22.73 -59.45 2.29
N THR A 10 -21.64 -58.70 2.11
CA THR A 10 -21.46 -57.22 1.87
C THR A 10 -21.88 -56.84 0.41
N PRO A 11 -21.62 -55.66 -0.22
CA PRO A 11 -21.03 -54.35 0.15
C PRO A 11 -21.74 -53.09 -0.46
N GLU A 12 -21.27 -51.87 -0.15
CA GLU A 12 -20.91 -50.80 -1.12
C GLU A 12 -20.73 -49.44 -0.40
N GLN A 13 -19.50 -48.93 -0.41
CA GLN A 13 -19.13 -47.60 0.06
C GLN A 13 -18.79 -46.77 -1.18
N ASN A 14 -19.75 -45.95 -1.64
CA ASN A 14 -19.56 -45.03 -2.76
C ASN A 14 -19.28 -43.62 -2.24
N THR A 15 -18.14 -43.07 -2.65
CA THR A 15 -17.76 -41.66 -2.47
C THR A 15 -18.48 -40.82 -3.54
N PRO A 16 -18.93 -39.60 -3.22
CA PRO A 16 -19.05 -38.56 -4.24
C PRO A 16 -18.08 -37.39 -3.99
N VAL A 17 -17.23 -37.21 -4.99
CA VAL A 17 -16.53 -36.04 -5.55
C VAL A 17 -16.90 -34.63 -4.99
N PRO A 18 -15.92 -33.75 -4.72
CA PRO A 18 -16.16 -32.34 -4.39
C PRO A 18 -16.56 -31.53 -5.64
N PRO A 19 -17.55 -30.61 -5.58
CA PRO A 19 -17.78 -29.68 -6.66
C PRO A 19 -16.70 -28.59 -6.66
N ASP A 20 -16.13 -28.41 -7.83
CA ASP A 20 -15.18 -27.38 -8.22
C ASP A 20 -15.83 -25.98 -8.25
N GLU A 21 -14.99 -24.97 -8.11
CA GLU A 21 -15.12 -23.55 -8.50
C GLU A 21 -16.31 -22.67 -8.03
N LYS A 22 -15.88 -21.51 -7.48
CA LYS A 22 -16.53 -20.19 -7.47
C LYS A 22 -17.80 -20.05 -6.64
N GLU A 23 -17.62 -19.49 -5.45
CA GLU A 23 -18.30 -18.26 -5.03
C GLU A 23 -17.69 -17.88 -3.67
N THR A 24 -16.97 -16.75 -3.59
CA THR A 24 -16.81 -16.08 -2.30
C THR A 24 -18.23 -15.88 -1.77
N PRO A 25 -18.62 -16.48 -0.63
CA PRO A 25 -19.93 -16.20 -0.10
C PRO A 25 -19.89 -14.71 0.23
N ASP A 26 -20.65 -13.94 -0.55
CA ASP A 26 -21.04 -12.60 -0.16
C ASP A 26 -21.71 -12.82 1.19
N LEU A 27 -20.96 -12.54 2.27
CA LEU A 27 -21.40 -12.73 3.64
C LEU A 27 -22.53 -11.71 3.84
N SER A 28 -23.73 -12.12 3.42
CA SER A 28 -24.97 -11.39 3.59
C SER A 28 -25.00 -10.94 5.03
N HIS A 29 -25.32 -9.65 5.26
CA HIS A 29 -25.41 -9.06 6.59
C HIS A 29 -26.22 -9.92 7.55
N GLU A 30 -27.17 -10.71 7.05
CA GLU A 30 -27.96 -11.66 7.83
C GLU A 30 -27.16 -12.85 8.38
N GLN A 31 -26.15 -13.36 7.66
CA GLN A 31 -25.28 -14.42 8.16
C GLN A 31 -24.34 -13.88 9.24
N LEU A 32 -23.88 -12.64 9.09
CA LEU A 32 -23.05 -11.96 10.08
C LEU A 32 -23.86 -11.65 11.35
N GLU A 33 -25.11 -11.20 11.21
CA GLU A 33 -26.03 -10.97 12.34
C GLU A 33 -26.39 -12.28 13.04
N LYS A 34 -26.67 -13.36 12.29
CA LYS A 34 -26.92 -14.69 12.89
C LYS A 34 -25.68 -15.24 13.60
N LEU A 35 -24.47 -14.95 13.12
CA LEU A 35 -23.23 -15.32 13.78
C LEU A 35 -23.04 -14.52 15.08
N ILE A 36 -23.27 -13.19 15.04
CA ILE A 36 -23.24 -12.31 16.22
C ILE A 36 -24.28 -12.74 17.26
N GLN A 37 -25.47 -13.14 16.81
CA GLN A 37 -26.56 -13.55 17.67
C GLN A 37 -26.31 -14.92 18.31
N ARG A 38 -25.78 -15.90 17.55
CA ARG A 38 -25.34 -17.19 18.11
C ARG A 38 -24.23 -17.03 19.14
N TYR A 39 -23.29 -16.11 18.94
CA TYR A 39 -22.23 -15.80 19.91
C TYR A 39 -22.77 -15.12 21.18
N ARG A 40 -23.83 -14.32 21.06
CA ARG A 40 -24.49 -13.64 22.18
C ARG A 40 -25.36 -14.60 23.00
N GLU A 41 -26.02 -15.56 22.35
CA GLU A 41 -26.87 -16.57 22.98
C GLU A 41 -26.07 -17.72 23.60
N ALA A 42 -24.88 -18.06 23.07
CA ALA A 42 -24.03 -19.16 23.55
C ALA A 42 -23.20 -18.86 24.83
N GLY A 43 -23.53 -17.82 25.60
CA GLY A 43 -23.00 -17.65 26.96
C GLY A 43 -21.60 -17.02 27.09
N GLY A 44 -21.16 -16.21 26.11
CA GLY A 44 -19.93 -15.42 26.22
C GLY A 44 -20.08 -14.17 27.09
N SER A 45 -20.42 -14.30 28.37
CA SER A 45 -20.24 -13.22 29.35
C SER A 45 -18.78 -13.16 29.80
N GLU A 46 -17.99 -12.32 29.14
CA GLU A 46 -16.94 -11.54 29.79
C GLU A 46 -16.58 -10.33 28.90
N GLY A 47 -17.16 -9.17 29.24
CA GLY A 47 -16.51 -7.85 29.28
C GLY A 47 -15.72 -7.28 28.07
N GLY A 48 -15.58 -7.99 26.96
CA GLY A 48 -14.83 -7.54 25.81
C GLY A 48 -15.67 -6.61 24.96
N LYS A 49 -15.72 -5.32 25.32
CA LYS A 49 -16.12 -4.26 24.37
C LYS A 49 -15.36 -4.53 23.08
N ILE A 50 -16.03 -5.04 22.04
CA ILE A 50 -15.55 -4.94 20.67
C ILE A 50 -15.53 -3.43 20.42
N LYS A 51 -14.44 -2.78 20.83
CA LYS A 51 -14.09 -1.43 20.43
C LYS A 51 -13.84 -1.58 18.94
N THR A 52 -14.90 -1.46 18.15
CA THR A 52 -14.77 -0.97 16.78
C THR A 52 -14.04 0.35 16.94
N ALA A 53 -12.71 0.28 16.81
CA ALA A 53 -11.86 1.45 16.78
C ALA A 53 -12.30 2.17 15.50
N ARG A 54 -13.28 3.07 15.62
CA ARG A 54 -13.49 4.10 14.61
C ARG A 54 -12.17 4.84 14.58
N VAL A 55 -11.31 4.44 13.65
CA VAL A 55 -10.09 5.15 13.33
C VAL A 55 -10.57 6.51 12.83
N ARG A 56 -10.63 7.48 13.75
CA ARG A 56 -10.85 8.87 13.39
C ARG A 56 -9.59 9.27 12.66
N ILE A 57 -9.60 9.12 11.33
CA ILE A 57 -8.57 9.65 10.46
C ILE A 57 -8.63 11.17 10.64
N LYS A 58 -7.78 11.71 11.52
CA LYS A 58 -7.65 13.15 11.70
C LYS A 58 -7.19 13.70 10.36
N ARG A 59 -8.06 14.45 9.68
CA ARG A 59 -7.71 15.05 8.38
C ARG A 59 -6.47 15.92 8.61
N PRO A 60 -5.35 15.66 7.91
CA PRO A 60 -4.16 16.46 8.06
C PRO A 60 -4.50 17.92 7.74
N SER A 61 -3.93 18.86 8.51
CA SER A 61 -4.10 20.28 8.21
C SER A 61 -3.50 20.59 6.84
N TRP A 62 -4.11 21.48 6.07
CA TRP A 62 -3.55 21.96 4.79
C TRP A 62 -2.11 22.45 4.94
N LYS A 63 -1.77 23.07 6.09
CA LYS A 63 -0.40 23.49 6.41
C LYS A 63 0.57 22.31 6.53
N GLN A 64 0.14 21.21 7.15
CA GLN A 64 0.94 20.00 7.29
C GLN A 64 1.12 19.29 5.94
N LEU A 65 0.08 19.29 5.09
CA LEU A 65 0.15 18.74 3.75
C LEU A 65 1.16 19.53 2.90
N LEU A 66 1.07 20.86 2.91
CA LEU A 66 2.00 21.73 2.18
C LEU A 66 3.45 21.59 2.67
N LEU A 67 3.66 21.53 3.98
CA LEU A 67 4.99 21.32 4.56
C LEU A 67 5.55 19.93 4.20
N SER A 68 4.73 18.89 4.28
CA SER A 68 5.14 17.54 3.88
C SER A 68 5.52 17.47 2.40
N LEU A 69 4.78 18.19 1.57
CA LEU A 69 5.05 18.28 0.13
C LEU A 69 6.37 19.03 -0.11
N LEU A 70 6.56 20.20 0.51
CA LEU A 70 7.80 20.98 0.39
C LEU A 70 9.04 20.18 0.84
N VAL A 71 8.96 19.48 1.97
CA VAL A 71 10.06 18.62 2.44
C VAL A 71 10.34 17.48 1.45
N SER A 72 9.29 16.89 0.86
CA SER A 72 9.46 15.86 -0.17
C SER A 72 10.18 16.41 -1.40
N TYR A 73 9.81 17.61 -1.88
CA TYR A 73 10.52 18.28 -2.98
C TYR A 73 12.00 18.50 -2.68
N LEU A 74 12.33 19.01 -1.48
CA LEU A 74 13.72 19.28 -1.12
C LEU A 74 14.55 17.99 -1.05
N VAL A 75 13.98 16.93 -0.50
CA VAL A 75 14.64 15.62 -0.41
C VAL A 75 14.85 15.03 -1.80
N ASP A 76 13.83 15.08 -2.65
CA ASP A 76 13.88 14.56 -4.01
C ASP A 76 14.92 15.33 -4.85
N LEU A 77 14.95 16.65 -4.71
CA LEU A 77 15.93 17.50 -5.37
C LEU A 77 17.34 17.17 -4.91
N PHE A 78 17.55 17.10 -3.59
CA PHE A 78 18.85 16.77 -3.02
C PHE A 78 19.34 15.38 -3.45
N LEU A 79 18.46 14.38 -3.44
CA LEU A 79 18.78 13.05 -3.95
C LEU A 79 19.14 13.08 -5.43
N THR A 80 18.37 13.80 -6.24
CA THR A 80 18.59 13.87 -7.68
C THR A 80 19.94 14.50 -7.98
N VAL A 81 20.26 15.62 -7.33
CA VAL A 81 21.56 16.30 -7.47
C VAL A 81 22.71 15.41 -6.99
N ALA A 82 22.58 14.80 -5.81
CA ALA A 82 23.62 13.96 -5.23
C ALA A 82 23.91 12.72 -6.09
N LEU A 83 22.86 12.04 -6.57
CA LEU A 83 23.00 10.85 -7.40
C LEU A 83 23.42 11.18 -8.83
N SER A 84 22.96 12.31 -9.38
CA SER A 84 23.44 12.81 -10.68
C SER A 84 24.94 13.08 -10.64
N GLY A 85 25.44 13.76 -9.59
CA GLY A 85 26.87 14.02 -9.42
C GLY A 85 27.72 12.78 -9.19
N TYR A 86 27.17 11.74 -8.54
CA TYR A 86 27.91 10.49 -8.28
C TYR A 86 27.90 9.53 -9.47
N LEU A 87 26.75 9.36 -10.13
CA LEU A 87 26.58 8.34 -11.18
C LEU A 87 26.85 8.87 -12.59
N GLY A 88 26.72 10.18 -12.83
CA GLY A 88 26.86 10.76 -14.17
C GLY A 88 26.01 10.01 -15.19
N PHE A 89 24.69 9.90 -14.95
CA PHE A 89 23.82 9.07 -15.78
C PHE A 89 23.37 9.77 -17.08
N ALA A 90 23.56 11.09 -17.17
CA ALA A 90 23.23 11.90 -18.32
C ALA A 90 24.17 13.12 -18.40
N GLU A 91 24.38 13.66 -19.60
CA GLU A 91 24.86 15.04 -19.74
C GLU A 91 23.69 15.96 -19.39
N HIS A 92 23.92 16.91 -18.49
CA HIS A 92 22.84 17.75 -17.98
C HIS A 92 23.34 19.07 -17.44
N ASP A 93 22.62 20.14 -17.78
CA ASP A 93 22.70 21.43 -17.12
C ASP A 93 22.06 21.34 -15.73
N TRP A 94 22.57 22.15 -14.79
CA TRP A 94 22.02 22.22 -13.43
C TRP A 94 20.51 22.53 -13.42
N LEU A 95 20.05 23.33 -14.40
CA LEU A 95 18.63 23.64 -14.60
C LEU A 95 17.81 22.41 -14.98
N SER A 96 18.32 21.54 -15.85
CA SER A 96 17.64 20.32 -16.25
C SER A 96 17.49 19.35 -15.07
N ILE A 97 18.46 19.29 -14.16
CA ILE A 97 18.38 18.47 -12.93
C ILE A 97 17.28 19.00 -12.00
N VAL A 98 17.25 20.33 -11.77
CA VAL A 98 16.24 20.97 -10.93
C VAL A 98 14.84 20.78 -11.54
N LEU A 99 14.72 21.01 -12.85
CA LEU A 99 13.46 20.88 -13.58
C LEU A 99 12.97 19.43 -13.59
N PHE A 100 13.89 18.47 -13.80
CA PHE A 100 13.59 17.04 -13.70
C PHE A 100 13.01 16.70 -12.34
N SER A 101 13.67 17.10 -11.25
CA SER A 101 13.18 16.82 -9.90
C SER A 101 11.82 17.48 -9.64
N LEU A 102 11.61 18.70 -10.13
CA LEU A 102 10.35 19.41 -9.96
C LEU A 102 9.20 18.69 -10.70
N ILE A 103 9.40 18.36 -11.97
CA ILE A 103 8.42 17.65 -12.81
C ILE A 103 8.15 16.27 -12.24
N PHE A 104 9.19 15.57 -11.81
CA PHE A 104 9.10 14.26 -11.20
C PHE A 104 8.18 14.30 -9.97
N THR A 105 8.47 15.15 -8.99
CA THR A 105 7.70 15.21 -7.74
C THR A 105 6.28 15.75 -7.97
N THR A 106 6.10 16.69 -8.91
CA THR A 106 4.77 17.21 -9.30
C THR A 106 3.93 16.10 -9.90
N THR A 107 4.48 15.38 -10.87
CA THR A 107 3.79 14.28 -11.57
C THR A 107 3.44 13.16 -10.61
N GLU A 108 4.34 12.79 -9.70
CA GLU A 108 4.07 11.79 -8.67
C GLU A 108 2.92 12.21 -7.76
N ALA A 109 2.91 13.46 -7.29
CA ALA A 109 1.86 13.99 -6.44
C ALA A 109 0.50 14.03 -7.17
N LEU A 110 0.48 14.45 -8.42
CA LEU A 110 -0.74 14.50 -9.25
C LEU A 110 -1.29 13.10 -9.51
N LEU A 111 -0.47 12.16 -9.99
CA LEU A 111 -0.88 10.77 -10.22
C LEU A 111 -1.39 10.13 -8.93
N ARG A 112 -0.71 10.36 -7.81
CA ARG A 112 -1.17 9.88 -6.51
C ARG A 112 -2.54 10.47 -6.14
N MET A 113 -2.75 11.77 -6.36
CA MET A 113 -4.03 12.42 -6.07
C MET A 113 -5.16 11.83 -6.93
N VAL A 114 -4.90 11.60 -8.22
CA VAL A 114 -5.83 10.95 -9.15
C VAL A 114 -6.14 9.52 -8.68
N VAL A 115 -5.13 8.71 -8.38
CA VAL A 115 -5.34 7.32 -7.93
C VAL A 115 -6.10 7.26 -6.61
N ILE A 116 -5.81 8.15 -5.66
CA ILE A 116 -6.56 8.22 -4.40
C ILE A 116 -8.01 8.63 -4.64
N ARG A 117 -8.27 9.53 -5.60
CA ARG A 117 -9.62 10.00 -5.96
C ARG A 117 -10.47 8.89 -6.58
N PHE A 118 -9.92 8.13 -7.52
CA PHE A 118 -10.67 7.12 -8.28
C PHE A 118 -10.64 5.72 -7.65
N VAL A 119 -9.54 5.37 -6.96
CA VAL A 119 -9.28 3.99 -6.51
C VAL A 119 -8.88 3.94 -5.04
N THR A 120 -9.58 4.70 -4.19
CA THR A 120 -9.31 4.76 -2.74
C THR A 120 -9.33 3.37 -2.08
N LYS A 121 -10.23 2.48 -2.52
CA LYS A 121 -10.34 1.10 -2.02
C LYS A 121 -9.08 0.28 -2.31
N LEU A 122 -8.50 0.42 -3.50
CA LEU A 122 -7.26 -0.28 -3.89
C LEU A 122 -6.05 0.32 -3.17
N PHE A 123 -6.03 1.63 -2.95
CA PHE A 123 -4.98 2.27 -2.15
C PHE A 123 -4.94 1.70 -0.72
N MET A 124 -6.10 1.52 -0.09
CA MET A 124 -6.21 0.89 1.23
C MET A 124 -5.82 -0.59 1.21
N MET A 125 -6.30 -1.36 0.23
CA MET A 125 -6.03 -2.80 0.13
C MET A 125 -4.55 -3.11 -0.16
N SER A 126 -3.87 -2.25 -0.90
CA SER A 126 -2.46 -2.44 -1.27
C SER A 126 -1.46 -1.99 -0.20
N PHE A 127 -1.92 -1.51 0.96
CA PHE A 127 -1.04 -0.93 2.01
C PHE A 127 -0.04 0.11 1.46
N GLY A 128 -0.42 0.85 0.42
CA GLY A 128 0.44 1.83 -0.22
C GLY A 128 1.48 1.29 -1.22
N MET A 129 1.50 -0.03 -1.50
CA MET A 129 2.32 -0.63 -2.56
C MET A 129 1.99 -0.06 -3.94
N ILE A 130 0.75 0.42 -4.14
CA ILE A 130 0.35 1.11 -5.38
C ILE A 130 1.16 2.40 -5.64
N SER A 131 1.87 2.93 -4.65
CA SER A 131 2.76 4.08 -4.86
C SER A 131 4.00 3.76 -5.69
N ILE A 132 4.43 2.49 -5.76
CA ILE A 132 5.60 2.07 -6.55
C ILE A 132 5.36 2.26 -8.05
N PRO A 133 4.31 1.69 -8.68
CA PRO A 133 4.07 1.89 -10.11
C PRO A 133 3.82 3.35 -10.45
N ILE A 134 3.18 4.12 -9.56
CA ILE A 134 3.02 5.57 -9.72
C ILE A 134 4.38 6.27 -9.80
N THR A 135 5.31 5.89 -8.93
CA THR A 135 6.68 6.46 -8.90
C THR A 135 7.43 6.15 -10.19
N ILE A 136 7.31 4.91 -10.70
CA ILE A 136 7.92 4.49 -11.97
C ILE A 136 7.35 5.30 -13.14
N LEU A 137 6.02 5.40 -13.23
CA LEU A 137 5.35 6.18 -14.28
C LEU A 137 5.76 7.66 -14.22
N SER A 138 5.86 8.22 -13.02
CA SER A 138 6.29 9.62 -12.82
C SER A 138 7.74 9.83 -13.26
N PHE A 139 8.60 8.85 -13.03
CA PHE A 139 10.00 8.88 -13.46
C PHE A 139 10.10 8.88 -14.99
N VAL A 140 9.43 7.92 -15.65
CA VAL A 140 9.41 7.84 -17.11
C VAL A 140 8.87 9.14 -17.71
N PHE A 141 7.76 9.64 -17.17
CA PHE A 141 7.19 10.91 -17.64
C PHE A 141 8.14 12.09 -17.45
N ALA A 142 8.79 12.20 -16.30
CA ALA A 142 9.76 13.27 -16.04
C ALA A 142 10.96 13.19 -16.99
N THR A 143 11.47 12.00 -17.29
CA THR A 143 12.55 11.83 -18.27
C THR A 143 12.14 12.23 -19.69
N LEU A 144 10.87 12.03 -20.07
CA LEU A 144 10.37 12.38 -21.40
C LEU A 144 10.09 13.87 -21.56
N VAL A 145 9.63 14.54 -20.50
CA VAL A 145 9.21 15.94 -20.56
C VAL A 145 10.36 16.90 -20.27
N THR A 146 11.42 16.46 -19.58
CA THR A 146 12.54 17.35 -19.23
C THR A 146 13.47 17.54 -20.43
N PRO A 147 13.55 18.77 -21.00
CA PRO A 147 14.48 19.04 -22.09
C PRO A 147 15.94 18.98 -21.61
N GLY A 148 16.82 18.44 -22.45
CA GLY A 148 18.27 18.39 -22.20
C GLY A 148 18.75 17.20 -21.36
N LEU A 149 17.87 16.27 -20.97
CA LEU A 149 18.29 15.05 -20.28
C LEU A 149 18.64 13.96 -21.32
N VAL A 150 19.90 13.90 -21.76
CA VAL A 150 20.35 12.87 -22.70
C VAL A 150 20.89 11.68 -21.92
N ILE A 151 20.20 10.55 -21.98
CA ILE A 151 20.58 9.34 -21.26
C ILE A 151 21.83 8.73 -21.92
N GLU A 152 22.97 8.82 -21.25
CA GLU A 152 24.23 8.23 -21.73
C GLU A 152 24.25 6.71 -21.56
N SER A 153 23.69 6.22 -20.45
CA SER A 153 23.72 4.80 -20.10
C SER A 153 22.46 4.37 -19.37
N THR A 154 21.71 3.46 -19.99
CA THR A 154 20.54 2.82 -19.40
C THR A 154 20.87 2.12 -18.08
N GLY A 155 22.06 1.52 -17.96
CA GLY A 155 22.50 0.84 -16.73
C GLY A 155 22.66 1.81 -15.55
N ARG A 156 23.28 2.97 -15.79
CA ARG A 156 23.42 4.03 -14.76
C ARG A 156 22.07 4.62 -14.37
N LEU A 157 21.16 4.79 -15.32
CA LEU A 157 19.79 5.26 -15.08
C LEU A 157 19.01 4.29 -14.18
N ILE A 158 19.07 2.98 -14.46
CA ILE A 158 18.41 1.96 -13.64
C ILE A 158 18.99 1.96 -12.23
N LEU A 159 20.31 2.02 -12.09
CA LEU A 159 20.98 2.04 -10.80
C LEU A 159 20.65 3.32 -10.01
N PHE A 160 20.62 4.47 -10.68
CA PHE A 160 20.11 5.73 -10.13
C PHE A 160 18.70 5.53 -9.56
N PHE A 161 17.79 4.96 -10.36
CA PHE A 161 16.39 4.80 -9.97
C PHE A 161 16.23 3.87 -8.77
N ILE A 162 16.96 2.76 -8.72
CA ILE A 162 16.92 1.80 -7.61
C ILE A 162 17.41 2.46 -6.31
N ILE A 163 18.58 3.11 -6.33
CA ILE A 163 19.12 3.78 -5.15
C ILE A 163 18.18 4.90 -4.69
N PHE A 164 17.67 5.68 -5.65
CA PHE A 164 16.72 6.73 -5.40
C PHE A 164 15.44 6.23 -4.71
N MET A 165 14.86 5.14 -5.21
CA MET A 165 13.72 4.45 -4.62
C MET A 165 13.99 4.00 -3.18
N ILE A 166 15.14 3.36 -2.94
CA ILE A 166 15.51 2.84 -1.61
C ILE A 166 15.64 3.99 -0.60
N ILE A 167 16.41 5.03 -0.95
CA ILE A 167 16.63 6.17 -0.06
C ILE A 167 15.30 6.90 0.20
N ARG A 168 14.45 7.07 -0.83
CA ARG A 168 13.12 7.66 -0.66
C ARG A 168 12.25 6.83 0.29
N LEU A 169 12.27 5.50 0.17
CA LEU A 169 11.52 4.62 1.06
C LEU A 169 11.99 4.77 2.51
N LEU A 170 13.31 4.79 2.74
CA LEU A 170 13.90 5.02 4.06
C LEU A 170 13.48 6.37 4.63
N PHE A 171 13.52 7.44 3.82
CA PHE A 171 13.11 8.77 4.25
C PHE A 171 11.61 8.81 4.62
N ARG A 172 10.76 8.14 3.84
CA ARG A 172 9.32 8.05 4.12
C ARG A 172 9.05 7.31 5.43
N ILE A 173 9.73 6.19 5.68
CA ILE A 173 9.62 5.44 6.94
C ILE A 173 10.06 6.31 8.12
N PHE A 174 11.16 7.03 7.99
CA PHE A 174 11.66 7.94 9.02
C PHE A 174 10.65 9.07 9.35
N MET A 175 10.05 9.69 8.34
CA MET A 175 9.04 10.73 8.50
C MET A 175 7.74 10.20 9.11
N MET A 176 7.29 9.01 8.69
CA MET A 176 6.10 8.36 9.26
C MET A 176 6.27 8.06 10.75
N ARG A 177 7.46 7.61 11.18
CA ARG A 177 7.74 7.30 12.59
C ARG A 177 7.50 8.51 13.50
N LYS A 178 7.91 9.71 13.09
CA LYS A 178 7.66 10.95 13.86
C LYS A 178 6.17 11.34 13.89
N SER A 179 5.45 11.15 12.78
CA SER A 179 4.01 11.46 12.71
C SER A 179 3.17 10.56 13.62
N ILE A 180 3.46 9.26 13.67
CA ILE A 180 2.74 8.30 14.51
C ILE A 180 2.97 8.59 16.01
N ILE A 181 4.21 8.91 16.41
CA ILE A 181 4.54 9.25 17.80
C ILE A 181 3.81 10.53 18.24
N ASN A 182 3.71 11.53 17.38
CA ASN A 182 2.99 12.76 17.69
C ASN A 182 1.47 12.56 17.80
N GLN A 183 0.91 11.62 17.03
CA GLN A 183 -0.51 11.24 17.15
C GLN A 183 -0.81 10.49 18.46
N LEU A 184 0.10 9.59 18.89
CA LEU A 184 -0.01 8.87 20.16
C LEU A 184 0.14 9.80 21.39
N ARG A 185 0.97 10.85 21.29
CA ARG A 185 1.12 11.85 22.36
C ARG A 185 -0.08 12.80 22.48
N GLY A 186 -0.79 13.05 21.39
CA GLY A 186 -1.99 13.89 21.38
C GLY A 186 -3.24 13.25 22.02
N THR A 187 -3.21 11.96 22.36
CA THR A 187 -4.34 11.25 23.00
C THR A 187 -4.27 11.24 24.53
N LYS A 188 -3.28 11.90 25.14
CA LYS A 188 -3.05 11.87 26.60
C LYS A 188 -3.61 13.08 27.35
N ASN A 189 -4.30 13.99 26.67
CA ASN A 189 -4.81 15.24 27.25
C ASN A 189 -6.34 15.41 27.18
N ASP A 190 -7.09 14.34 26.89
CA ASP A 190 -8.56 14.32 27.03
C ASP A 190 -8.97 13.32 28.12
#